data_AF-A0A9L0T663-F1
#
_entry.id   AF-A0A9L0T663-F1
#
_cell.length_a   1.000
_cell.length_b   1.000
_cell.length_c   1.000
_cell.angle_alpha   90.00
_cell.angle_beta   90.00
_cell.angle_gamma   90.00
#
_symmetry.space_group_name_H-M   'P 1'
#
loop_
_entity.id
_entity.type
_entity.pdbx_description
1 polymer ?
#
loop_
_entity_poly.entity_id
_entity_poly.type
_entity_poly.pdbx_seq_one_letter_code
_entity_poly.pdbx_strand_id
1 'polypeptide(L)'
;MYNSVLPMGGRPLFLQVGAGYTFTQITADRVAAADGHYDVLFIGTDAGTVLKVISVPKGGWPNAEGLLLEELHVFEDSAAVTSMQISSKRAVPAARCKEWGSQHAMLGGLVPSHTAGAEGVRCGGRQCLPGV
;
A
#
# COMPACT_ATOMS: atom_id res chain seq x y z
N MET A 1 25.81 -19.73 -1.02
CA MET A 1 26.03 -18.59 -0.11
C MET A 1 26.22 -19.13 1.30
N TYR A 2 27.19 -18.62 2.06
CA TYR A 2 27.47 -19.07 3.44
C TYR A 2 26.85 -18.16 4.52
N ASN A 3 26.73 -16.85 4.25
CA ASN A 3 26.17 -15.88 5.20
C ASN A 3 24.73 -15.50 4.84
N SER A 4 23.85 -15.37 5.84
CA SER A 4 22.48 -14.87 5.69
C SER A 4 22.43 -13.35 5.52
N VAL A 5 21.52 -12.85 4.69
CA VAL A 5 21.19 -11.43 4.62
C VAL A 5 20.13 -11.12 5.68
N LEU A 6 20.45 -10.25 6.63
CA LEU A 6 19.53 -9.83 7.69
C LEU A 6 18.78 -8.55 7.29
N PRO A 7 17.52 -8.39 7.73
CA PRO A 7 16.79 -7.14 7.54
C PRO A 7 17.47 -5.99 8.30
N MET A 8 17.27 -4.76 7.83
CA MET A 8 17.72 -3.56 8.53
C MET A 8 17.12 -3.52 9.95
N GLY A 9 17.96 -3.24 10.95
CA GLY A 9 17.52 -3.25 12.36
C GLY A 9 17.29 -4.63 12.97
N GLY A 10 17.58 -5.71 12.24
CA GLY A 10 17.49 -7.10 12.73
C GLY A 10 16.05 -7.61 12.91
N ARG A 11 15.05 -6.86 12.47
CA ARG A 11 13.62 -7.18 12.59
C ARG A 11 12.84 -6.68 11.37
N PRO A 12 11.66 -7.25 11.06
CA PRO A 12 10.81 -6.70 10.00
C PRO A 12 10.28 -5.31 10.37
N LEU A 13 10.07 -4.45 9.37
CA LEU A 13 9.51 -3.11 9.56
C LEU A 13 8.06 -3.16 10.05
N PHE A 14 7.27 -4.09 9.49
CA PHE A 14 5.86 -4.26 9.79
C PHE A 14 5.54 -5.75 9.87
N LEU A 15 4.74 -6.14 10.87
CA LEU A 15 4.35 -7.52 11.11
C LEU A 15 2.88 -7.55 11.53
N GLN A 16 2.09 -8.41 10.89
CA GLN A 16 0.69 -8.63 11.19
C GLN A 16 0.50 -10.13 11.45
N VAL A 17 -0.05 -10.50 12.61
CA VAL A 17 -0.29 -11.90 13.00
C VAL A 17 -1.76 -12.05 13.39
N GLY A 18 -2.41 -13.12 12.91
CA GLY A 18 -3.80 -13.42 13.26
C GLY A 18 -4.87 -12.55 12.58
N ALA A 19 -4.51 -11.81 11.53
CA ALA A 19 -5.44 -10.93 10.82
C ALA A 19 -6.41 -11.64 9.84
N GLY A 20 -6.25 -12.96 9.63
CA GLY A 20 -7.14 -13.74 8.75
C GLY A 20 -6.88 -13.53 7.26
N TYR A 21 -5.82 -12.82 6.88
CA TYR A 21 -5.35 -12.65 5.51
C TYR A 21 -3.83 -12.81 5.42
N THR A 22 -3.33 -13.00 4.21
CA THR A 22 -1.90 -13.04 3.89
C THR A 22 -1.51 -11.89 2.96
N PHE A 23 -0.28 -11.40 3.09
CA PHE A 23 0.24 -10.36 2.20
C PHE A 23 0.59 -10.96 0.85
N THR A 24 0.09 -10.35 -0.23
CA THR A 24 0.27 -10.84 -1.60
C THR A 24 1.16 -9.94 -2.44
N GLN A 25 1.07 -8.62 -2.24
CA GLN A 25 1.76 -7.60 -3.03
C GLN A 25 2.23 -6.46 -2.15
N ILE A 26 3.29 -5.79 -2.57
CA ILE A 26 3.79 -4.60 -1.89
C ILE A 26 4.28 -3.57 -2.90
N THR A 27 3.93 -2.32 -2.67
CA THR A 27 4.51 -1.16 -3.36
C THR A 27 4.88 -0.10 -2.33
N ALA A 28 5.89 0.71 -2.62
CA ALA A 28 6.33 1.77 -1.72
C ALA A 28 6.44 3.09 -2.47
N ASP A 29 6.10 4.18 -1.80
CA ASP A 29 6.26 5.54 -2.29
C ASP A 29 6.94 6.42 -1.23
N ARG A 30 7.73 7.39 -1.69
CA ARG A 30 8.36 8.39 -0.81
C ARG A 30 7.55 9.68 -0.92
N VAL A 31 6.88 10.04 0.17
CA VAL A 31 5.99 11.21 0.19
C VAL A 31 6.60 12.31 1.04
N ALA A 32 6.61 13.53 0.52
CA ALA A 32 6.94 14.72 1.31
C ALA A 32 5.75 15.07 2.23
N ALA A 33 6.04 15.43 3.46
CA ALA A 33 5.11 15.89 4.49
C ALA A 33 5.63 17.20 5.10
N ALA A 34 4.84 17.82 5.97
CA ALA A 34 5.20 19.11 6.58
C ALA A 34 6.49 19.06 7.42
N ASP A 35 6.78 17.90 8.01
CA ASP A 35 7.87 17.63 8.95
C ASP A 35 9.00 16.77 8.35
N GLY A 36 8.90 16.36 7.08
CA GLY A 36 9.95 15.60 6.44
C GLY A 36 9.45 14.73 5.29
N HIS A 37 10.12 13.61 5.06
CA HIS A 37 9.70 12.62 4.09
C HIS A 37 9.38 11.31 4.79
N TYR A 38 8.33 10.64 4.33
CA TYR A 38 7.93 9.33 4.83
C TYR A 38 8.00 8.30 3.72
N ASP A 39 8.42 7.09 4.08
CA ASP A 39 8.19 5.92 3.26
C ASP A 39 6.79 5.40 3.56
N VAL A 40 5.92 5.41 2.56
CA VAL A 40 4.56 4.86 2.61
C VAL A 40 4.57 3.53 1.88
N LEU A 41 4.14 2.47 2.55
CA LEU A 41 4.01 1.13 2.01
C LEU A 41 2.52 0.85 1.78
N PHE A 42 2.21 0.35 0.60
CA PHE A 42 0.91 -0.21 0.29
C PHE A 42 1.04 -1.72 0.15
N ILE A 43 0.27 -2.45 0.94
CA ILE A 43 0.37 -3.90 1.03
C ILE A 43 -0.97 -4.50 0.62
N GLY A 44 -0.99 -5.23 -0.48
CA GLY A 44 -2.17 -5.97 -0.92
C GLY A 44 -2.31 -7.29 -0.18
N THR A 45 -3.54 -7.74 0.01
CA THR A 45 -3.86 -9.02 0.66
C THR A 45 -4.62 -9.97 -0.25
N ASP A 46 -4.66 -11.23 0.15
CA ASP A 46 -5.50 -12.26 -0.46
C ASP A 46 -7.01 -12.08 -0.20
N ALA A 47 -7.37 -11.24 0.77
CA ALA A 47 -8.75 -10.87 1.08
C ALA A 47 -9.26 -9.64 0.31
N GLY A 48 -8.50 -9.16 -0.68
CA GLY A 48 -8.89 -8.00 -1.50
C GLY A 48 -8.79 -6.67 -0.77
N THR A 49 -7.99 -6.61 0.30
CA THR A 49 -7.68 -5.37 1.02
C THR A 49 -6.31 -4.82 0.63
N VAL A 50 -6.15 -3.50 0.74
CA VAL A 50 -4.87 -2.81 0.65
C VAL A 50 -4.64 -2.07 1.97
N LEU A 51 -3.54 -2.40 2.64
CA LEU A 51 -3.07 -1.73 3.84
C LEU A 51 -2.18 -0.56 3.46
N LYS A 52 -2.35 0.56 4.14
CA LYS A 52 -1.47 1.73 4.04
C LYS A 52 -0.67 1.87 5.31
N VAL A 53 0.62 1.61 5.23
CA VAL A 53 1.56 1.62 6.35
C VAL A 53 2.58 2.73 6.13
N ILE A 54 2.95 3.47 7.16
CA ILE A 54 4.05 4.45 7.08
C ILE A 54 5.24 4.00 7.93
N SER A 55 6.45 4.24 7.44
CA SER A 55 7.68 4.02 8.21
C SER A 55 7.95 5.25 9.09
N VAL A 56 7.85 5.08 10.40
CA VAL A 56 8.14 6.14 11.39
C VAL A 56 9.48 5.83 12.07
N PRO A 57 10.49 6.71 11.97
CA PRO A 57 11.77 6.49 12.65
C PRO A 57 11.60 6.61 14.17
N LYS A 58 11.86 5.54 14.94
CA LYS A 58 11.98 5.64 16.40
C LYS A 58 13.44 5.87 16.80
N GLY A 59 13.76 7.10 17.18
CA GLY A 59 15.13 7.46 17.61
C GLY A 59 16.17 7.42 16.48
N GLY A 60 15.73 7.49 15.22
CA GLY A 60 16.57 7.46 14.03
C GLY A 60 16.65 6.08 13.34
N TRP A 61 17.30 6.06 12.17
CA TRP A 61 17.61 4.82 11.47
C TRP A 61 18.73 4.08 12.23
N PRO A 62 18.64 2.75 12.44
CA PRO A 62 17.80 1.77 11.74
C PRO A 62 16.52 1.33 12.50
N ASN A 63 16.09 2.04 13.54
CA ASN A 63 15.00 1.61 14.42
C ASN A 63 13.60 2.06 13.95
N ALA A 64 13.39 2.19 12.64
CA ALA A 64 12.08 2.55 12.12
C ALA A 64 11.03 1.45 12.38
N GLU A 65 9.77 1.85 12.52
CA GLU A 65 8.64 0.96 12.69
C GLU A 65 7.51 1.31 11.72
N GLY A 66 6.82 0.29 11.23
CA GLY A 66 5.64 0.44 10.41
C GLY A 66 4.40 0.75 11.25
N LEU A 67 3.74 1.86 10.95
CA LEU A 67 2.46 2.24 11.52
C LEU A 67 1.36 2.06 10.47
N LEU A 68 0.38 1.19 10.74
CA LEU A 68 -0.80 1.03 9.91
C LEU A 68 -1.72 2.25 10.07
N LEU A 69 -1.98 2.95 8.97
CA LEU A 69 -2.90 4.08 8.94
C LEU A 69 -4.31 3.66 8.52
N GLU A 70 -4.42 2.85 7.46
CA GLU A 70 -5.68 2.51 6.82
C GLU A 70 -5.67 1.08 6.29
N GLU A 71 -6.83 0.45 6.29
CA GLU A 71 -7.13 -0.81 5.60
C GLU A 71 -8.31 -0.55 4.66
N LEU A 72 -8.06 -0.62 3.34
CA LEU A 72 -9.07 -0.35 2.32
C LEU A 72 -9.49 -1.64 1.64
N HIS A 73 -10.79 -1.95 1.63
CA HIS A 73 -11.33 -3.03 0.81
C HIS A 73 -11.53 -2.55 -0.62
N VAL A 74 -10.88 -3.22 -1.59
CA VAL A 74 -10.81 -2.71 -2.97
C VAL A 74 -11.65 -3.52 -3.95
N PHE A 75 -11.97 -4.77 -3.62
CA PHE A 75 -12.79 -5.65 -4.46
C PHE A 75 -14.01 -6.15 -3.69
N GLU A 76 -15.22 -6.00 -4.22
CA GLU A 76 -16.46 -6.44 -3.54
C GLU A 76 -16.45 -7.93 -3.17
N ASP A 77 -15.84 -8.78 -4.01
CA ASP A 77 -15.79 -10.23 -3.80
C ASP A 77 -14.63 -10.69 -2.92
N SER A 78 -13.93 -9.78 -2.21
CA SER A 78 -12.71 -10.09 -1.45
C SER A 78 -11.63 -10.81 -2.26
N ALA A 79 -11.58 -10.54 -3.58
CA ALA A 79 -10.63 -11.20 -4.47
C ALA A 79 -9.19 -10.76 -4.18
N ALA A 80 -8.25 -11.72 -4.17
CA ALA A 80 -6.85 -11.44 -3.90
C ALA A 80 -6.26 -10.34 -4.81
N VAL A 81 -5.50 -9.42 -4.20
CA VAL A 81 -4.71 -8.41 -4.91
C VAL A 81 -3.47 -9.10 -5.50
N THR A 82 -3.39 -9.23 -6.83
CA THR A 82 -2.27 -9.95 -7.48
C THR A 82 -1.29 -9.02 -8.18
N SER A 83 -1.67 -7.76 -8.41
CA SER A 83 -0.77 -6.75 -8.95
C SER A 83 -1.11 -5.38 -8.38
N MET A 84 -0.07 -4.62 -8.03
CA MET A 84 -0.20 -3.25 -7.56
C MET A 84 0.77 -2.33 -8.30
N GLN A 85 0.31 -1.13 -8.64
CA GLN A 85 1.17 -0.09 -9.23
C GLN A 85 0.83 1.27 -8.63
N ILE A 86 1.86 2.10 -8.45
CA ILE A 86 1.73 3.48 -7.99
C ILE A 86 1.91 4.40 -9.19
N SER A 87 1.03 5.39 -9.31
CA SER A 87 1.14 6.43 -10.34
C SER A 87 1.21 7.80 -9.67
N SER A 88 2.28 8.55 -9.96
CA SER A 88 2.48 9.94 -9.49
C SER A 88 1.46 10.94 -10.07
N LYS A 89 0.59 10.52 -11.01
CA LYS A 89 -0.48 11.36 -11.58
C LYS A 89 -1.78 11.18 -10.79
N ARG A 90 -2.38 12.32 -10.40
CA ARG A 90 -3.57 12.53 -9.54
C ARG A 90 -4.85 11.74 -9.91
N ALA A 91 -4.92 11.19 -11.12
CA ALA A 91 -6.05 10.40 -11.58
C ALA A 91 -5.57 9.42 -12.64
N VAL A 92 -5.75 8.13 -12.38
CA VAL A 92 -5.69 7.12 -13.44
C VAL A 92 -6.98 7.28 -14.26
N PRO A 93 -6.91 7.57 -15.58
CA PRO A 93 -8.11 7.65 -16.40
C PRO A 93 -8.87 6.33 -16.35
N ALA A 94 -10.19 6.37 -16.15
CA ALA A 94 -11.04 5.18 -16.09
C ALA A 94 -10.87 4.26 -17.33
N ALA A 95 -10.51 4.84 -18.48
CA ALA A 95 -10.21 4.11 -19.71
C ALA A 95 -9.00 3.16 -19.57
N ARG A 96 -8.00 3.52 -18.76
CA ARG A 96 -6.80 2.70 -18.53
C ARG A 96 -7.06 1.53 -17.58
N CYS A 97 -8.09 1.61 -16.73
CA CYS A 97 -8.53 0.49 -15.88
C CYS A 97 -9.13 -0.68 -16.69
N LYS A 98 -9.69 -0.45 -17.88
CA LYS A 98 -10.32 -1.52 -18.67
C LYS A 98 -9.30 -2.51 -19.27
N GLU A 99 -8.06 -2.07 -19.47
CA GLU A 99 -6.99 -2.89 -20.04
C GLU A 99 -6.33 -3.79 -19.00
N TRP A 100 -6.68 -3.60 -17.72
CA TRP A 100 -6.02 -4.24 -16.60
C TRP A 100 -6.84 -5.43 -16.14
N GLY A 101 -6.19 -6.58 -15.97
CA GLY A 101 -6.84 -7.80 -15.52
C GLY A 101 -7.59 -7.58 -14.21
N SER A 102 -8.58 -8.45 -13.93
CA SER A 102 -9.56 -8.30 -12.84
C SER A 102 -9.00 -8.18 -11.40
N GLN A 103 -7.68 -8.21 -11.19
CA GLN A 103 -7.00 -8.23 -9.88
C GLN A 103 -5.85 -7.20 -9.77
N HIS A 104 -5.83 -6.20 -10.66
CA HIS A 104 -4.85 -5.12 -10.60
C HIS A 104 -5.40 -3.92 -9.82
N ALA A 105 -4.68 -3.49 -8.78
CA ALA A 105 -4.97 -2.26 -8.03
C ALA A 105 -3.99 -1.14 -8.43
N MET A 106 -4.52 0.01 -8.82
CA MET A 106 -3.78 1.26 -8.96
C MET A 106 -3.87 2.09 -7.72
N LEU A 107 -2.77 2.62 -7.26
CA LEU A 107 -2.72 3.60 -6.17
C LEU A 107 -2.36 4.97 -6.76
N GLY A 108 -3.22 5.96 -6.51
CA GLY A 108 -2.89 7.35 -6.76
C GLY A 108 -1.77 7.82 -5.83
N GLY A 109 -0.77 8.53 -6.38
CA GLY A 109 0.30 9.12 -5.58
C GLY A 109 -0.27 10.12 -4.55
N LEU A 110 0.17 10.01 -3.30
CA LEU A 110 -0.29 10.87 -2.21
C LEU A 110 0.21 12.31 -2.34
N VAL A 111 -0.64 13.26 -1.97
CA VAL A 111 -0.32 14.68 -1.78
C VAL A 111 -0.09 14.95 -0.28
N PRO A 112 0.79 15.90 0.11
CA PRO A 112 1.14 16.22 1.51
C PRO A 112 0.04 16.89 2.35
N SER A 113 -1.24 16.69 2.04
CA SER A 113 -2.33 17.42 2.71
C SER A 113 -3.01 16.53 3.74
N HIS A 114 -3.23 17.09 4.94
CA HIS A 114 -3.74 16.50 6.19
C HIS A 114 -5.10 15.75 6.14
N THR A 115 -5.59 15.44 4.94
CA THR A 115 -6.81 14.70 4.67
C THR A 115 -6.49 13.71 3.56
N ALA A 116 -5.85 12.60 3.89
CA ALA A 116 -5.47 11.61 2.90
C ALA A 116 -6.03 10.26 3.31
N GLY A 117 -7.35 10.10 3.14
CA GLY A 117 -7.89 8.81 2.74
C GLY A 117 -7.19 8.35 1.45
N ALA A 118 -7.23 7.07 1.14
CA ALA A 118 -6.77 6.53 -0.13
C ALA A 118 -7.60 7.06 -1.33
N GLU A 119 -7.48 8.37 -1.64
CA GLU A 119 -8.05 8.98 -2.83
C GLU A 119 -7.34 8.40 -4.06
N GLY A 120 -8.03 7.50 -4.76
CA GLY A 120 -7.63 7.07 -6.09
C GLY A 120 -7.20 5.61 -6.21
N VAL A 121 -7.64 4.72 -5.32
CA VAL A 121 -7.52 3.29 -5.61
C VAL A 121 -8.50 2.90 -6.72
N ARG A 122 -7.99 2.39 -7.84
CA ARG A 122 -8.83 1.87 -8.94
C ARG A 122 -8.47 0.43 -9.26
N CYS A 123 -9.50 -0.37 -9.53
CA CYS A 123 -9.38 -1.76 -9.93
C CYS A 123 -9.51 -1.92 -11.44
N GLY A 124 -8.71 -2.83 -11.99
CA GLY A 124 -8.90 -3.33 -13.35
C GLY A 124 -10.17 -4.19 -13.45
N GLY A 125 -11.07 -3.87 -14.37
CA GLY A 125 -12.18 -4.75 -14.79
C GLY A 125 -13.28 -5.14 -13.78
N ARG A 126 -13.15 -4.88 -12.47
CA ARG A 126 -14.19 -5.12 -11.44
C ARG A 126 -14.66 -3.83 -10.77
N GLN A 127 -15.90 -3.84 -10.25
CA GLN A 127 -16.46 -2.71 -9.49
C GLN A 127 -15.59 -2.45 -8.26
N CYS A 128 -15.11 -1.22 -8.13
CA CYS A 128 -14.38 -0.76 -6.95
C CYS A 128 -15.40 -0.33 -5.90
N LEU A 129 -15.12 -0.58 -4.63
CA LEU A 129 -15.86 0.09 -3.58
C LEU A 129 -15.56 1.60 -3.62
N PRO A 130 -16.57 2.47 -3.46
CA PRO A 130 -16.33 3.89 -3.31
C PRO A 130 -15.46 4.11 -2.06
N GLY A 131 -14.32 4.78 -2.23
CA GLY A 131 -13.51 5.22 -1.10
C GLY A 131 -14.35 6.11 -0.19
N VAL A 132 -14.38 5.79 1.10
CA VAL A 132 -15.18 6.48 2.13
C VAL A 132 -14.64 7.89 2.39
#